data_AF-A0A5J5C6P7-F1
#
_entry.id   AF-A0A5J5C6P7-F1
#
_cell.length_a   1.000
_cell.length_b   1.000
_cell.length_c   1.000
_cell.angle_alpha   90.00
_cell.angle_beta   90.00
_cell.angle_gamma   90.00
#
_symmetry.space_group_name_H-M   'P 1'
#
loop_
_entity.id
_entity.type
_entity.pdbx_description
1 polymer ?
#
loop_
_entity_poly.entity_id
_entity_poly.type
_entity_poly.pdbx_seq_one_letter_code
_entity_poly.pdbx_strand_id
1 'polypeptide(L)'
;MYAIGGSANPTINSQGNRFLAPANPFAKEVTKRVVTDTNEWKNWNWRSEGDLMLNGALFIPSGAAAADSYARASSLGAKSSSMVGAITSSAGALSCREGFQCLSSHCE
;
A
#
# COMPACT_ATOMS: atom_id res chain seq x y z
N MET A 1 -7.94 3.36 -12.39
CA MET A 1 -8.05 3.11 -10.93
C MET A 1 -6.68 2.65 -10.45
N TYR A 2 -6.29 2.98 -9.23
CA TYR A 2 -4.97 2.68 -8.66
C TYR A 2 -5.12 2.43 -7.15
N ALA A 3 -4.12 1.80 -6.52
CA ALA A 3 -4.14 1.56 -5.08
C ALA A 3 -3.39 2.65 -4.30
N ILE A 4 -2.26 3.11 -4.83
CA ILE A 4 -1.41 4.14 -4.23
C ILE A 4 -1.25 5.28 -5.23
N GLY A 5 -1.41 6.52 -4.80
CA GLY A 5 -1.18 7.65 -5.68
C GLY A 5 -1.06 8.97 -4.94
N GLY A 6 -0.75 10.01 -5.69
CA GLY A 6 -0.55 11.34 -5.12
C GLY A 6 -0.27 12.39 -6.18
N SER A 7 -0.33 13.65 -5.72
CA SER A 7 0.04 14.85 -6.47
C SER A 7 0.97 15.70 -5.60
N ALA A 8 1.71 16.64 -6.20
CA ALA A 8 2.58 17.57 -5.48
C ALA A 8 3.73 16.91 -4.67
N ASN A 9 4.45 15.96 -5.29
CA ASN A 9 5.70 15.39 -4.77
C ASN A 9 5.62 14.79 -3.34
N PRO A 10 4.69 13.84 -3.07
CA PRO A 10 4.73 13.12 -1.81
C PRO A 10 5.88 12.12 -1.80
N THR A 11 6.45 11.87 -0.62
CA THR A 11 7.30 10.70 -0.38
C THR A 11 6.42 9.51 -0.01
N ILE A 12 6.57 8.39 -0.72
CA ILE A 12 5.82 7.16 -0.47
C ILE A 12 6.77 6.02 -0.10
N ASN A 13 6.56 5.47 1.09
CA ASN A 13 7.25 4.29 1.59
C ASN A 13 6.27 3.10 1.66
N SER A 14 6.25 2.24 0.63
CA SER A 14 5.45 1.01 0.66
C SER A 14 6.31 -0.16 1.16
N GLN A 15 5.89 -0.80 2.25
CA GLN A 15 6.62 -1.92 2.84
C GLN A 15 5.67 -3.04 3.31
N GLY A 16 5.94 -4.28 2.92
CA GLY A 16 5.22 -5.47 3.39
C GLY A 16 3.75 -5.55 2.99
N ASN A 17 3.32 -4.83 1.96
CA ASN A 17 1.94 -4.84 1.45
C ASN A 17 1.68 -6.02 0.50
N ARG A 18 0.41 -6.34 0.24
CA ARG A 18 -0.01 -7.37 -0.72
C ARG A 18 -0.98 -6.77 -1.74
N PHE A 19 -0.55 -6.68 -3.00
CA PHE A 19 -1.35 -6.11 -4.09
C PHE A 19 -1.82 -7.21 -5.04
N LEU A 20 -3.14 -7.39 -5.14
CA LEU A 20 -3.76 -8.27 -6.13
C LEU A 20 -4.40 -7.42 -7.22
N ALA A 21 -3.75 -7.34 -8.38
CA ALA A 21 -4.31 -6.59 -9.50
C ALA A 21 -5.58 -7.27 -10.06
N PRO A 22 -6.54 -6.51 -10.60
CA PRO A 22 -7.72 -7.05 -11.27
C PRO A 22 -7.35 -7.78 -12.58
N ALA A 23 -8.32 -8.49 -13.17
CA ALA A 23 -8.14 -9.18 -14.45
C ALA A 23 -7.87 -8.23 -15.63
N ASN A 24 -8.34 -6.99 -15.57
CA ASN A 24 -8.11 -5.98 -16.61
C ASN A 24 -6.60 -5.74 -16.83
N PRO A 25 -6.07 -5.98 -18.05
CA PRO A 25 -4.65 -5.82 -18.34
C PRO A 25 -4.16 -4.36 -18.25
N PHE A 26 -5.06 -3.37 -18.35
CA PHE A 26 -4.71 -1.94 -18.24
C PHE A 26 -4.74 -1.41 -16.80
N ALA A 27 -4.98 -2.27 -15.82
CA ALA A 27 -5.08 -1.91 -14.40
C ALA A 27 -4.09 -2.71 -13.54
N LYS A 28 -2.86 -2.86 -14.02
CA LYS A 28 -1.78 -3.59 -13.34
C LYS A 28 -0.87 -2.71 -12.50
N GLU A 29 -0.75 -1.43 -12.85
CA GLU A 29 0.06 -0.50 -12.07
C GLU A 29 -0.63 -0.14 -10.75
N VAL A 30 0.05 -0.44 -9.64
CA VAL A 30 -0.38 -0.13 -8.26
C VAL A 30 -0.36 1.38 -8.04
N THR A 31 0.62 2.05 -8.64
CA THR A 31 0.94 3.47 -8.47
C THR A 31 0.20 4.35 -9.49
N LYS A 32 -0.21 5.56 -9.09
CA LYS A 32 -0.58 6.62 -10.03
C LYS A 32 -0.09 7.99 -9.58
N ARG A 33 0.72 8.62 -10.43
CA ARG A 33 1.09 10.04 -10.29
C ARG A 33 0.04 10.91 -10.96
N VAL A 34 -0.46 11.89 -10.21
CA VAL A 34 -1.41 12.87 -10.72
C VAL A 34 -0.61 14.15 -11.00
N VAL A 35 -0.07 14.22 -12.22
CA VAL A 35 0.73 15.33 -12.74
C VAL A 35 0.38 15.61 -14.19
N THR A 36 0.63 16.83 -14.64
CA THR A 36 0.50 17.23 -16.04
C THR A 36 1.77 16.96 -16.85
N ASP A 37 2.95 17.00 -16.22
CA ASP A 37 4.25 16.68 -16.84
C ASP A 37 4.86 15.40 -16.26
N THR A 38 5.25 14.48 -17.15
CA THR A 38 5.83 13.18 -16.80
C THR A 38 7.30 13.25 -16.36
N ASN A 39 8.01 14.34 -16.57
CA ASN A 39 9.38 14.45 -16.10
C ASN A 39 9.48 14.89 -14.62
N GLU A 40 8.47 15.59 -14.11
CA GLU A 40 8.46 16.08 -12.73
C GLU A 40 8.46 14.94 -11.71
N TRP A 41 7.66 13.89 -11.96
CA TRP A 41 7.45 12.83 -10.96
C TRP A 41 8.65 11.91 -10.77
N LYS A 42 9.59 11.86 -11.73
CA LYS A 42 10.76 10.95 -11.65
C LYS A 42 11.64 11.24 -10.44
N ASN A 43 11.59 12.47 -9.93
CA ASN A 43 12.31 12.89 -8.72
C ASN A 43 11.55 12.62 -7.42
N TRP A 44 10.29 12.18 -7.48
CA TRP A 44 9.48 11.90 -6.29
C TRP A 44 9.93 10.59 -5.65
N ASN A 45 10.11 10.59 -4.33
CA ASN A 45 10.66 9.44 -3.62
C ASN A 45 9.59 8.39 -3.33
N TRP A 46 9.41 7.44 -4.24
CA TRP A 46 8.42 6.36 -4.13
C TRP A 46 9.16 5.02 -4.16
N ARG A 47 9.06 4.25 -3.09
CA ARG A 47 9.68 2.92 -2.99
C ARG A 47 8.69 1.84 -2.58
N SER A 48 9.05 0.61 -2.92
CA SER A 48 8.39 -0.64 -2.55
C SER A 48 9.44 -1.62 -2.03
N GLU A 49 9.23 -2.19 -0.85
CA GLU A 49 10.15 -3.14 -0.21
C GLU A 49 9.38 -4.29 0.46
N GLY A 50 9.68 -5.54 0.11
CA GLY A 50 9.00 -6.70 0.69
C GLY A 50 7.51 -6.85 0.32
N ASP A 51 7.00 -6.00 -0.58
CA ASP A 51 5.64 -6.06 -1.09
C ASP A 51 5.42 -7.30 -1.98
N LEU A 52 4.27 -7.94 -1.85
CA LEU A 52 3.84 -9.07 -2.68
C LEU A 52 2.95 -8.59 -3.81
N MET A 53 3.42 -8.76 -5.05
CA MET A 53 2.70 -8.42 -6.27
C MET A 53 2.05 -9.65 -6.89
N LEU A 54 0.72 -9.66 -7.01
CA LEU A 54 -0.06 -10.79 -7.53
C LEU A 54 -0.83 -10.39 -8.78
N ASN A 55 -1.07 -11.39 -9.64
CA ASN A 55 -1.80 -11.21 -10.90
C ASN A 55 -1.19 -10.11 -11.80
N GLY A 56 0.14 -10.02 -11.84
CA GLY A 56 0.85 -9.03 -12.64
C GLY A 56 0.80 -7.61 -12.11
N ALA A 57 0.44 -7.40 -10.84
CA ALA A 57 0.57 -6.10 -10.19
C ALA A 57 2.02 -5.57 -10.30
N LEU A 58 2.18 -4.26 -10.47
CA LEU A 58 3.48 -3.63 -10.58
C LEU A 58 3.50 -2.30 -9.83
N PHE A 59 4.56 -2.09 -9.04
CA PHE A 59 4.87 -0.80 -8.45
C PHE A 59 5.99 -0.16 -9.27
N ILE A 60 5.79 1.08 -9.74
CA ILE A 60 6.83 1.83 -10.45
C ILE A 60 7.53 2.77 -9.45
N PRO A 61 8.76 2.46 -9.00
CA PRO A 61 9.49 3.31 -8.06
C PRO A 61 10.06 4.56 -8.75
N SER A 62 10.47 5.54 -7.95
CA SER A 62 11.12 6.77 -8.41
C SER A 62 11.92 7.44 -7.29
N GLY A 63 12.72 8.45 -7.67
CA GLY A 63 13.57 9.19 -6.73
C GLY A 63 14.84 8.41 -6.34
N ALA A 64 15.56 8.95 -5.35
CA ALA A 64 16.90 8.49 -5.00
C ALA A 64 16.93 7.21 -4.15
N ALA A 65 15.77 6.70 -3.74
CA ALA A 65 15.61 5.53 -2.85
C ALA A 65 16.45 5.58 -1.54
N ALA A 66 16.99 6.74 -1.17
CA ALA A 66 17.85 6.90 0.00
C ALA A 66 17.08 6.66 1.30
N ALA A 67 17.61 5.81 2.18
CA ALA A 67 16.94 5.39 3.42
C ALA A 67 16.48 6.58 4.30
N ASP A 68 17.31 7.61 4.42
CA ASP A 68 17.02 8.82 5.19
C ASP A 68 15.76 9.56 4.70
N SER A 69 15.46 9.47 3.40
CA SER A 69 14.27 10.10 2.81
C SER A 69 12.97 9.49 3.35
N TYR A 70 13.04 8.25 3.86
CA TYR A 70 11.90 7.49 4.36
C TYR A 70 11.90 7.33 5.87
N ALA A 71 12.91 7.85 6.59
CA ALA A 71 13.01 7.72 8.04
C ALA A 71 11.77 8.25 8.76
N ARG A 72 11.17 9.35 8.26
CA ARG A 72 9.90 9.89 8.80
C ARG A 72 8.68 9.03 8.47
N ALA A 73 8.76 8.21 7.44
CA ALA A 73 7.70 7.29 7.02
C ALA A 73 7.87 5.89 7.63
N SER A 74 8.71 5.74 8.66
CA SER A 74 8.98 4.48 9.35
C SER A 74 8.88 4.67 10.86
N SER A 75 8.03 3.90 11.52
CA SER A 75 7.90 3.87 12.99
C SER A 75 8.23 2.49 13.59
N LEU A 76 7.89 1.42 12.85
CA LEU A 76 8.17 0.02 13.16
C LEU A 76 8.57 -0.70 11.88
N GLY A 77 9.36 -1.78 12.01
CA GLY A 77 9.67 -2.64 10.88
C GLY A 77 8.41 -3.29 10.31
N ALA A 78 8.25 -3.24 9.00
CA ALA A 78 7.12 -3.87 8.33
C ALA A 78 7.15 -5.39 8.53
N LYS A 79 5.99 -5.96 8.80
CA LYS A 79 5.78 -7.42 8.79
C LYS A 79 5.82 -7.95 7.36
N SER A 80 6.15 -9.23 7.20
CA SER A 80 6.13 -9.90 5.89
C SER A 80 4.75 -9.77 5.22
N SER A 81 4.75 -9.53 3.91
CA SER A 81 3.53 -9.45 3.09
C SER A 81 2.70 -10.74 3.10
N SER A 82 3.30 -11.88 3.46
CA SER A 82 2.59 -13.13 3.70
C SER A 82 1.62 -13.08 4.90
N MET A 83 1.88 -12.22 5.88
CA MET A 83 1.02 -12.07 7.06
C MET A 83 -0.15 -11.11 6.85
N VAL A 84 -0.19 -10.36 5.73
CA VAL A 84 -1.23 -9.34 5.48
C VAL A 84 -2.63 -9.90 5.68
N GLY A 85 -2.93 -11.08 5.13
CA GLY A 85 -4.25 -11.71 5.28
C GLY A 85 -4.64 -12.00 6.73
N ALA A 86 -3.67 -12.41 7.58
CA ALA A 86 -3.92 -12.68 8.99
C ALA A 86 -4.07 -11.37 9.79
N ILE A 87 -3.19 -10.40 9.59
CA ILE A 87 -3.19 -9.14 10.37
C ILE A 87 -4.32 -8.18 9.96
N THR A 88 -4.89 -8.34 8.76
CA THR A 88 -6.09 -7.58 8.34
C THR A 88 -7.37 -8.41 8.38
N SER A 89 -7.35 -9.63 8.95
CA SER A 89 -8.52 -10.51 9.04
C SER A 89 -9.67 -9.92 9.86
N SER A 90 -9.34 -9.11 10.87
CA SER A 90 -10.30 -8.41 11.74
C SER A 90 -10.51 -6.93 11.34
N ALA A 91 -10.05 -6.52 10.15
CA ALA A 91 -10.25 -5.16 9.68
C ALA A 91 -11.74 -4.90 9.36
N GLY A 92 -12.24 -3.74 9.77
CA GLY A 92 -13.65 -3.35 9.58
C GLY A 92 -14.31 -2.93 10.88
N ALA A 93 -15.60 -2.59 10.81
CA ALA A 93 -16.37 -2.32 12.01
C ALA A 93 -16.65 -3.61 12.77
N LEU A 94 -16.62 -3.54 14.10
CA LEU A 94 -17.09 -4.64 14.94
C LEU A 94 -18.59 -4.85 14.75
N SER A 95 -19.05 -6.08 14.94
CA SER A 95 -20.47 -6.41 14.91
C SER A 95 -21.09 -6.04 16.25
N CYS A 96 -21.79 -4.90 16.30
CA CYS A 96 -22.38 -4.35 17.52
C CYS A 96 -23.91 -4.40 17.48
N ARG A 97 -24.52 -4.75 18.61
CA ARG A 97 -25.96 -4.64 18.84
C ARG A 97 -26.21 -3.92 20.15
N GLU A 98 -27.19 -3.03 20.18
CA GLU A 98 -27.55 -2.30 21.40
C GLU A 98 -27.86 -3.28 22.55
N GLY A 99 -27.28 -3.00 23.73
CA GLY A 99 -27.38 -3.87 24.91
C GLY A 99 -26.42 -5.07 24.93
N PHE A 100 -25.55 -5.25 23.92
CA PHE A 100 -24.59 -6.35 23.86
C PHE A 100 -23.16 -5.85 23.60
N GLN A 101 -22.16 -6.65 23.98
CA GLN A 101 -20.77 -6.40 23.61
C GLN A 101 -20.59 -6.57 22.09
N CYS A 102 -19.78 -5.68 21.51
CA CYS A 102 -19.39 -5.81 20.11
C CYS A 102 -18.49 -7.04 19.93
N LEU A 103 -18.79 -7.85 18.92
CA LEU A 103 -18.02 -9.04 18.61
C LEU A 103 -17.10 -8.79 17.41
N SER A 104 -15.91 -9.37 17.48
CA SER A 104 -15.09 -9.62 16.30
C SER A 104 -15.81 -10.64 15.43
N SER A 105 -15.76 -10.46 14.11
CA SER A 105 -16.30 -11.42 13.13
C SER A 105 -15.49 -12.73 13.04
N HIS A 106 -14.44 -12.88 13.84
CA HIS A 106 -13.67 -14.11 13.97
C HIS A 106 -13.66 -14.59 15.43
N CYS A 107 -14.25 -15.77 15.66
CA CYS A 107 -13.93 -16.65 16.78
C CYS A 107 -12.65 -17.40 16.42
N GLU A 108 -11.63 -17.31 17.26
CA GLU A 108 -10.61 -18.36 17.40
C GLU A 108 -11.17 -19.52 18.22
#